data_AF-A0A1H8B5E9-F1
#
_entry.id   AF-A0A1H8B5E9-F1
#
_cell.length_a   1.000
_cell.length_b   1.000
_cell.length_c   1.000
_cell.angle_alpha   90.00
_cell.angle_beta   90.00
_cell.angle_gamma   90.00
#
_symmetry.space_group_name_H-M   'P 1'
#
loop_
_entity.id
_entity.type
_entity.pdbx_description
1 polymer ?
#
loop_
_entity_poly.entity_id
_entity_poly.type
_entity_poly.pdbx_seq_one_letter_code
_entity_poly.pdbx_strand_id
1 'polypeptide(L)'
;MKKALFLLAFIISGLSFAQVTFNPGIRAGANFSHFTNKAQWYSYMDFDYSNSEEANMDFKNKTDFYIGLFGNIRFAKFYALQPEINYSRQG
;
A
#
# COMPACT_ATOMS: atom_id res chain seq x y z
N MET A 1 13.58 24.12 -30.42
CA MET A 1 14.35 23.75 -29.21
C MET A 1 14.42 24.89 -28.18
N LYS A 2 14.89 26.10 -28.55
CA LYS A 2 15.04 27.23 -27.61
C LYS A 2 13.74 27.60 -26.87
N LYS A 3 12.59 27.64 -27.56
CA LYS A 3 11.26 27.91 -26.97
C LYS A 3 10.82 26.85 -25.95
N ALA A 4 11.13 25.57 -26.21
CA ALA A 4 10.84 24.48 -25.28
C ALA A 4 11.70 24.59 -24.02
N LEU A 5 12.96 25.04 -24.16
CA LEU A 5 13.87 25.28 -23.05
C LEU A 5 13.37 26.41 -22.14
N PHE A 6 12.83 27.48 -22.71
CA PHE A 6 12.20 28.58 -21.94
C PHE A 6 10.94 28.12 -21.21
N LEU A 7 10.09 27.30 -21.83
CA LEU A 7 8.92 26.71 -21.18
C LEU A 7 9.32 25.80 -20.01
N LEU A 8 10.33 24.97 -20.20
CA LEU A 8 10.87 24.11 -19.14
C LEU A 8 11.41 24.94 -17.96
N ALA A 9 12.17 26.00 -18.25
CA ALA A 9 12.69 26.90 -17.23
C ALA A 9 11.58 27.61 -16.44
N PHE A 10 10.47 27.96 -17.10
CA PHE A 10 9.31 28.58 -16.46
C PHE A 10 8.55 27.61 -15.54
N ILE A 11 8.47 26.33 -15.92
CA ILE A 11 7.89 25.29 -15.06
C ILE A 11 8.77 25.05 -13.83
N ILE A 12 10.10 24.96 -14.02
CA ILE A 12 11.05 24.73 -12.94
C ILE A 12 11.09 25.91 -11.96
N SER A 13 10.99 27.16 -12.44
CA SER A 13 10.97 28.34 -11.55
C SER A 13 9.72 28.37 -10.66
N GLY A 14 8.57 27.88 -11.15
CA GLY A 14 7.35 27.71 -10.36
C GLY A 14 7.49 26.70 -9.21
N LEU A 15 8.41 25.73 -9.33
CA LEU A 15 8.70 24.74 -8.28
C LEU A 15 9.72 25.26 -7.25
N SER A 16 10.48 26.32 -7.56
CA SER A 16 11.60 26.80 -6.73
C SER A 16 11.17 27.48 -5.42
N PHE A 17 9.89 27.84 -5.26
CA PHE A 17 9.33 28.44 -4.03
C PHE A 17 8.67 27.41 -3.09
N ALA A 18 8.78 26.12 -3.41
CA ALA A 18 8.34 25.03 -2.56
C ALA A 18 9.20 24.96 -1.29
N GLN A 19 8.77 25.62 -0.21
CA GLN A 19 9.35 25.36 1.10
C GLN A 19 9.05 23.91 1.50
N VAL A 20 10.05 23.04 1.40
CA VAL A 20 9.92 21.64 1.81
C VAL A 20 9.83 21.60 3.33
N THR A 21 8.68 21.17 3.84
CA THR A 21 8.49 20.93 5.27
C THR A 21 8.45 19.43 5.49
N PHE A 22 9.29 18.94 6.40
CA PHE A 22 9.30 17.55 6.83
C PHE A 22 8.64 17.41 8.20
N ASN A 23 7.58 16.61 8.27
CA ASN A 23 6.82 16.36 9.48
C ASN A 23 6.92 14.85 9.82
N PRO A 24 7.83 14.44 10.71
CA PRO A 24 7.87 13.07 11.20
C PRO A 24 6.69 12.79 12.12
N GLY A 25 6.21 11.54 12.12
CA GLY A 25 5.11 11.10 12.94
C GLY A 25 5.17 9.61 13.28
N ILE A 26 4.45 9.26 14.34
CA ILE A 26 4.27 7.88 14.80
C ILE A 26 2.78 7.54 14.78
N ARG A 27 2.44 6.29 14.48
CA ARG A 27 1.07 5.78 14.53
C ARG A 27 1.04 4.41 15.18
N ALA A 28 -0.01 4.12 15.93
CA ALA A 28 -0.27 2.80 16.48
C ALA A 28 -1.78 2.52 16.42
N GLY A 29 -2.17 1.26 16.30
CA GLY A 29 -3.57 0.88 16.23
C GLY A 29 -3.79 -0.63 16.15
N ALA A 30 -5.02 -1.02 15.84
CA ALA A 30 -5.41 -2.41 15.59
C ALA A 30 -5.74 -2.61 14.10
N ASN A 31 -5.40 -3.78 13.58
CA ASN A 31 -5.75 -4.28 12.26
C ASN A 31 -6.78 -5.40 12.39
N PHE A 32 -7.78 -5.38 11.52
CA PHE A 32 -8.78 -6.43 11.39
C PHE A 32 -8.76 -6.88 9.93
N SER A 33 -8.33 -8.12 9.67
CA SER A 33 -8.31 -8.68 8.32
C SER A 33 -9.03 -10.01 8.26
N HIS A 34 -9.65 -10.27 7.11
CA HIS A 34 -10.31 -11.51 6.78
C HIS A 34 -9.93 -11.87 5.35
N PHE A 35 -9.44 -13.10 5.15
CA PHE A 35 -9.19 -13.61 3.80
C PHE A 35 -10.50 -14.15 3.24
N THR A 36 -10.89 -13.69 2.06
CA THR A 36 -12.15 -14.10 1.41
C THR A 36 -11.93 -15.13 0.30
N ASN A 37 -10.69 -15.56 0.06
CA ASN A 37 -10.33 -16.29 -1.15
C ASN A 37 -10.42 -17.81 -0.97
N LYS A 38 -11.53 -18.42 -1.40
CA LYS A 38 -11.61 -19.88 -1.56
C LYS A 38 -10.80 -20.28 -2.80
N ALA A 39 -9.59 -20.80 -2.62
CA ALA A 39 -8.80 -21.29 -3.74
C ALA A 39 -9.47 -22.55 -4.33
N GLN A 40 -10.11 -22.41 -5.49
CA GLN A 40 -10.60 -23.53 -6.27
C GLN A 40 -9.43 -24.09 -7.10
N TRP A 41 -8.84 -25.19 -6.62
CA TRP A 41 -7.83 -25.93 -7.37
C TRP A 41 -8.50 -26.88 -8.35
N TYR A 42 -8.29 -26.67 -9.65
CA TYR A 42 -8.64 -27.67 -10.67
C TYR A 42 -7.45 -28.62 -10.84
N SER A 43 -7.61 -29.87 -10.42
CA SER A 43 -6.66 -30.96 -10.74
C SER A 43 -6.95 -31.46 -12.16
N TYR A 44 -5.94 -31.46 -13.03
CA TYR A 44 -6.00 -32.07 -14.37
C TYR A 44 -5.50 -33.52 -14.36
N MET A 45 -5.91 -34.31 -13.38
CA MET A 45 -5.82 -35.78 -13.37
C MET A 45 -6.75 -36.26 -12.23
N ASP A 46 -7.87 -36.94 -12.55
CA ASP A 46 -8.04 -38.35 -12.22
C ASP A 46 -9.42 -38.89 -12.68
N PHE A 47 -9.43 -40.17 -13.06
CA PHE A 47 -10.56 -40.95 -13.56
C PHE A 47 -11.29 -41.58 -12.34
N ASP A 48 -12.61 -41.37 -12.25
CA ASP A 48 -13.53 -42.03 -11.30
C ASP A 48 -13.19 -41.99 -9.79
N TYR A 49 -13.56 -40.89 -9.11
CA TYR A 49 -13.88 -40.92 -7.68
C TYR A 49 -14.92 -39.86 -7.28
N SER A 50 -16.12 -40.29 -6.90
CA SER A 50 -17.24 -39.47 -6.43
C SER A 50 -17.06 -38.93 -5.01
N ASN A 51 -15.99 -38.18 -4.74
CA ASN A 51 -15.92 -37.28 -3.59
C ASN A 51 -15.04 -36.09 -3.98
N SER A 52 -15.68 -35.05 -4.52
CA SER A 52 -15.07 -33.73 -4.61
C SER A 52 -14.92 -33.21 -3.18
N GLU A 53 -13.79 -33.48 -2.54
CA GLU A 53 -13.42 -32.80 -1.30
C GLU A 53 -13.27 -31.31 -1.61
N GLU A 54 -14.33 -30.54 -1.35
CA GLU A 54 -14.23 -29.08 -1.28
C GLU A 54 -13.17 -28.76 -0.23
N ALA A 55 -12.02 -28.24 -0.67
CA ALA A 55 -11.02 -27.69 0.22
C ALA A 55 -11.64 -26.52 1.00
N ASN A 56 -12.30 -26.84 2.12
CA ASN A 56 -12.84 -25.87 3.07
C ASN A 56 -11.66 -25.24 3.81
N MET A 57 -11.06 -24.25 3.17
CA MET A 57 -10.13 -23.36 3.84
C MET A 57 -10.93 -22.38 4.70
N ASP A 58 -11.06 -22.71 5.98
CA ASP A 58 -11.67 -21.82 6.96
C ASP A 58 -10.75 -20.62 7.23
N PHE A 59 -11.02 -19.52 6.53
CA PHE A 59 -10.33 -18.26 6.76
C PHE A 59 -10.87 -17.57 8.00
N LYS A 60 -10.17 -17.71 9.12
CA LYS A 60 -10.51 -17.00 10.37
C LYS A 60 -10.09 -15.53 10.30
N ASN A 61 -10.93 -14.65 10.87
CA ASN A 61 -10.57 -13.24 11.10
C ASN A 61 -9.31 -13.15 11.99
N LYS A 62 -8.27 -12.47 11.52
CA LYS A 62 -7.07 -12.18 12.30
C LYS A 62 -7.13 -10.72 12.77
N THR A 63 -7.25 -10.53 14.07
CA THR A 63 -7.19 -9.20 14.71
C THR A 63 -5.87 -9.07 15.43
N ASP A 64 -5.11 -8.01 15.16
CA ASP A 64 -3.82 -7.81 15.80
C ASP A 64 -3.43 -6.33 15.86
N PHE A 65 -2.39 -5.98 16.59
CA PHE A 65 -1.92 -4.59 16.70
C PHE A 65 -0.82 -4.25 15.69
N TYR A 66 -0.68 -2.96 15.38
CA TYR A 66 0.43 -2.41 14.59
C TYR A 66 0.99 -1.13 15.18
N ILE A 67 2.24 -0.87 14.84
CA ILE A 67 2.95 0.38 15.11
C ILE A 67 3.68 0.79 13.84
N GLY A 68 3.78 2.10 13.58
CA GLY A 68 4.41 2.61 12.39
C GLY A 68 5.01 3.99 12.57
N LEU A 69 5.98 4.26 11.71
CA LEU A 69 6.63 5.56 11.56
C LEU A 69 6.28 6.11 10.18
N PHE A 70 6.01 7.40 10.10
CA PHE A 70 5.81 8.07 8.82
C PHE A 70 6.52 9.41 8.78
N GLY A 71 6.85 9.88 7.59
CA GLY A 71 7.40 11.21 7.38
C GLY A 71 6.65 11.91 6.28
N ASN A 72 5.97 13.01 6.58
CA ASN A 72 5.26 13.79 5.58
C ASN A 72 6.19 14.87 5.01
N ILE A 73 6.48 14.77 3.72
CA ILE A 73 7.32 15.68 2.94
C ILE A 73 6.39 16.52 2.07
N ARG A 74 6.16 17.79 2.42
CA ARG A 74 5.33 18.70 1.62
C ARG A 74 6.16 19.35 0.53
N PHE A 75 5.91 19.00 -0.73
CA PHE A 75 6.55 19.63 -1.89
C PHE A 75 5.80 20.89 -2.36
N ALA A 76 4.50 21.00 -2.07
CA ALA A 76 3.70 22.18 -2.39
C ALA A 76 2.58 22.33 -1.36
N LYS A 77 1.80 23.41 -1.46
CA LYS A 77 0.64 23.62 -0.57
C LYS A 77 -0.39 22.47 -0.66
N PHE A 78 -0.51 21.85 -1.84
CA PHE A 78 -1.52 20.84 -2.18
C PHE A 78 -0.94 19.43 -2.44
N TYR A 79 0.38 19.27 -2.48
CA TYR A 79 1.02 17.97 -2.69
C TYR A 79 2.05 17.65 -1.62
N ALA A 80 1.98 16.41 -1.13
CA ALA A 80 2.89 15.86 -0.16
C ALA A 80 3.15 14.39 -0.42
N LEU A 81 4.35 13.92 -0.10
CA LEU A 81 4.75 12.52 -0.11
C LEU A 81 4.89 12.04 1.33
N GLN A 82 4.27 10.91 1.65
CA GLN A 82 4.29 10.33 2.99
C GLN A 82 4.85 8.91 2.95
N PRO A 83 6.19 8.71 2.96
CA PRO A 83 6.77 7.41 3.26
C PRO A 83 6.34 6.92 4.64
N GLU A 84 5.95 5.65 4.74
CA GLU A 84 5.59 4.97 5.98
C GLU A 84 6.31 3.63 6.10
N ILE A 85 6.66 3.26 7.32
CA ILE A 85 7.14 1.93 7.70
C ILE A 85 6.23 1.45 8.83
N ASN A 86 5.51 0.34 8.60
CA ASN A 86 4.58 -0.23 9.56
C ASN A 86 5.03 -1.64 9.95
N TYR A 87 5.11 -1.91 11.25
CA TYR A 87 5.23 -3.25 11.82
C TYR A 87 3.85 -3.72 12.27
N SER A 88 3.41 -4.86 11.75
CA SER A 88 2.14 -5.49 12.11
C SER A 88 2.40 -6.91 12.56
N ARG A 89 1.80 -7.31 13.70
CA ARG A 89 1.84 -8.70 14.19
C ARG A 89 0.90 -9.63 13.42
N GLN A 90 0.08 -9.07 12.53
CA GLN A 90 -0.88 -9.78 11.69
C GLN A 90 -0.22 -10.59 10.55
N GLY A 91 1.10 -10.48 10.36
CA GLY A 91 1.89 -11.30 9.42
C GLY A 91 1.83 -12.79 9.73
#